data_AF-A0A522DQB8-F1
#
_entry.id   AF-A0A522DQB8-F1
#
_cell.length_a   1.000
_cell.length_b   1.000
_cell.length_c   1.000
_cell.angle_alpha   90.00
_cell.angle_beta   90.00
_cell.angle_gamma   90.00
#
_symmetry.space_group_name_H-M   'P 1'
#
loop_
_entity.id
_entity.type
_entity.pdbx_description
1 polymer ?
#
loop_
_entity_poly.entity_id
_entity_poly.type
_entity_poly.pdbx_seq_one_letter_code
_entity_poly.pdbx_strand_id
1 'polypeptide(L)' 'MNEVLTRMKKPTPKFFKKLRNIGLTLTGISAAILTAPVVLPALLVKAAGYLAVAGMVAGTVSQTGVKNEKV' A
#
# COMPACT_ATOMS: atom_id res chain seq x y z
N MET A 1 8.45 15.76 21.58
CA MET A 1 7.25 15.05 21.07
C MET A 1 6.42 15.87 20.07
N ASN A 2 6.44 17.21 20.13
CA ASN A 2 5.59 18.05 19.27
C ASN A 2 5.92 17.99 17.76
N GLU A 3 7.18 17.82 17.37
CA GLU A 3 7.56 17.85 15.95
C GLU A 3 7.01 16.68 15.11
N VAL A 4 6.99 15.47 15.66
CA VAL A 4 6.50 14.27 14.95
C VAL A 4 5.00 14.39 14.69
N LEU A 5 4.24 14.87 15.68
CA LEU A 5 2.80 15.12 15.56
C LEU A 5 2.51 16.22 14.53
N THR A 6 3.32 17.28 14.49
CA THR A 6 3.20 18.35 13.48
C THR A 6 3.50 17.84 12.08
N ARG A 7 4.48 16.93 11.92
CA ARG A 7 4.78 16.29 10.63
C ARG A 7 3.64 15.37 10.17
N MET A 8 3.05 14.60 11.08
CA MET A 8 1.92 13.71 10.76
C MET A 8 0.65 14.46 10.34
N LYS A 9 0.46 15.70 10.80
CA LYS A 9 -0.64 16.57 10.36
C LYS A 9 -0.38 17.25 9.00
N LYS A 10 0.83 17.18 8.44
CA LYS A 10 1.10 17.75 7.12
C LYS A 10 0.40 16.93 6.03
N PRO A 11 -0.19 17.59 5.01
CA PRO A 11 -0.92 16.89 3.97
C PRO A 11 0.00 15.97 3.16
N THR A 12 -0.38 14.70 3.05
CA THR A 12 0.31 13.71 2.21
C THR A 12 0.32 14.19 0.74
N PRO A 13 1.48 14.19 0.05
CA PRO A 13 1.56 14.59 -1.35
C PRO A 13 0.61 13.78 -2.24
N LYS A 14 0.09 14.40 -3.33
CA LYS A 14 -0.85 13.76 -4.26
C LYS A 14 -0.31 12.44 -4.85
N PHE A 15 1.01 12.38 -5.10
CA PHE A 15 1.69 11.19 -5.59
C PHE A 15 1.54 9.99 -4.64
N PHE A 16 1.89 10.16 -3.36
CA PHE A 16 1.80 9.09 -2.37
C PHE A 16 0.36 8.69 -2.06
N LYS A 17 -0.60 9.62 -2.10
CA LYS A 17 -2.03 9.24 -2.03
C LYS A 17 -2.44 8.30 -3.17
N LYS A 18 -1.98 8.59 -4.39
CA LYS A 18 -2.26 7.74 -5.56
C LYS A 18 -1.58 6.38 -5.43
N LEU A 19 -0.32 6.34 -5.00
CA LEU A 19 0.44 5.11 -4.79
C LEU A 19 -0.17 4.25 -3.66
N ARG A 20 -0.65 4.86 -2.57
CA ARG A 20 -1.40 4.15 -1.52
C ARG A 20 -2.65 3.47 -2.04
N ASN A 21 -3.44 4.17 -2.86
CA ASN A 21 -4.67 3.60 -3.41
C ASN A 21 -4.38 2.40 -4.33
N ILE A 22 -3.32 2.49 -5.14
CA ILE A 22 -2.85 1.37 -5.98
C ILE A 22 -2.38 0.20 -5.11
N GLY A 23 -1.62 0.47 -4.05
CA GLY A 23 -1.19 -0.57 -3.10
C GLY A 23 -2.39 -1.25 -2.40
N LEU A 24 -3.42 -0.48 -2.04
CA LEU A 24 -4.64 -1.01 -1.43
C LEU A 24 -5.43 -1.89 -2.40
N THR A 25 -5.62 -1.46 -3.64
CA THR A 25 -6.36 -2.26 -4.64
C THR A 25 -5.62 -3.56 -4.94
N LEU A 26 -4.29 -3.49 -5.07
CA LEU A 26 -3.46 -4.68 -5.30
C LEU A 26 -3.53 -5.67 -4.13
N THR A 27 -3.49 -5.14 -2.90
CA THR A 27 -3.65 -5.94 -1.69
C THR A 27 -5.03 -6.60 -1.63
N GLY A 28 -6.09 -5.86 -1.99
CA GLY A 28 -7.46 -6.39 -2.04
C GLY A 28 -7.63 -7.53 -3.04
N ILE A 29 -7.09 -7.38 -4.26
CA ILE A 29 -7.09 -8.44 -5.29
C ILE A 29 -6.33 -9.67 -4.78
N SER A 30 -5.18 -9.45 -4.17
CA SER A 30 -4.35 -10.54 -3.64
C SER A 30 -5.06 -11.28 -2.51
N ALA A 31 -5.68 -10.55 -1.57
CA ALA A 31 -6.46 -11.15 -0.49
C ALA A 31 -7.64 -11.98 -1.03
N ALA A 32 -8.38 -11.47 -2.02
CA ALA A 32 -9.47 -12.20 -2.64
C ALA A 32 -8.98 -13.53 -3.27
N ILE A 33 -7.87 -13.50 -4.01
CA ILE A 33 -7.29 -14.72 -4.61
C ILE A 33 -6.84 -15.71 -3.53
N LEU A 34 -6.17 -15.24 -2.48
CA LEU A 34 -5.67 -16.10 -1.41
C LEU A 34 -6.78 -16.72 -0.56
N THR A 35 -7.96 -16.09 -0.47
CA THR A 35 -9.13 -16.66 0.24
C THR A 35 -9.83 -17.79 -0.51
N ALA A 36 -9.57 -17.96 -1.81
CA ALA A 36 -10.15 -19.02 -2.63
C ALA A 36 -9.08 -19.92 -3.27
N PRO A 37 -8.23 -20.61 -2.48
CA PRO A 37 -7.08 -21.35 -3.01
C PRO A 37 -7.47 -22.64 -3.74
N VAL A 38 -8.63 -23.23 -3.43
CA VAL A 38 -9.05 -24.55 -3.95
C VAL A 38 -9.51 -24.49 -5.41
N VAL A 39 -10.02 -23.33 -5.85
CA VAL A 39 -10.60 -23.16 -7.20
C VAL A 39 -9.55 -22.66 -8.19
N LEU A 40 -8.40 -22.17 -7.71
CA LEU A 40 -7.44 -21.44 -8.52
C LEU A 40 -6.14 -22.24 -8.75
N PRO A 41 -5.59 -22.24 -9.98
CA PRO A 41 -4.28 -22.81 -10.27
C PRO A 41 -3.19 -22.26 -9.35
N ALA A 42 -2.26 -23.12 -8.92
CA ALA A 42 -1.18 -22.76 -7.99
C ALA A 42 -0.31 -21.57 -8.44
N LEU A 43 -0.21 -21.34 -9.75
CA LEU A 43 0.50 -20.20 -10.32
C LEU A 43 -0.16 -18.86 -9.93
N LEU A 44 -1.49 -18.79 -9.90
CA LEU A 44 -2.22 -17.57 -9.49
C LEU A 44 -2.08 -17.31 -8.00
N VAL A 45 -2.11 -18.36 -7.18
CA VAL A 45 -1.90 -18.24 -5.72
C VAL A 45 -0.49 -17.70 -5.43
N LYS A 46 0.54 -18.18 -6.14
CA LYS A 46 1.90 -17.66 -6.02
C LYS A 46 2.01 -16.19 -6.47
N ALA A 47 1.40 -15.85 -7.60
CA ALA A 47 1.37 -14.47 -8.08
C ALA A 47 0.68 -13.54 -7.06
N ALA A 48 -0.46 -13.95 -6.50
CA ALA A 48 -1.16 -13.21 -5.45
C ALA A 48 -0.30 -13.01 -4.19
N GLY A 49 0.53 -13.98 -3.82
CA GLY A 49 1.50 -13.81 -2.73
C GLY A 49 2.46 -12.64 -2.97
N TYR A 50 3.03 -12.53 -4.19
CA TYR A 50 3.91 -11.42 -4.53
C TYR A 50 3.17 -10.08 -4.60
N LEU A 51 1.95 -10.07 -5.16
CA LEU A 51 1.12 -8.88 -5.26
C LEU A 51 0.68 -8.38 -3.87
N ALA A 52 0.44 -9.28 -2.92
CA ALA A 52 0.13 -8.93 -1.53
C ALA A 52 1.31 -8.21 -0.87
N VAL A 53 2.53 -8.75 -1.00
CA VAL A 53 3.74 -8.12 -0.43
C VAL A 53 3.98 -6.76 -1.07
N ALA A 54 3.92 -6.66 -2.40
CA ALA A 54 4.12 -5.41 -3.12
C ALA A 54 3.07 -4.35 -2.73
N GLY A 55 1.80 -4.73 -2.66
CA GLY A 55 0.70 -3.84 -2.27
C GLY A 55 0.83 -3.33 -0.83
N MET A 56 1.26 -4.20 0.08
CA MET A 56 1.43 -3.86 1.50
C MET A 56 2.62 -2.90 1.72
N VAL A 57 3.76 -3.15 1.07
CA VAL A 57 4.93 -2.26 1.13
C VAL A 57 4.61 -0.91 0.47
N ALA A 58 4.05 -0.92 -0.74
CA ALA A 58 3.68 0.32 -1.43
C ALA A 58 2.64 1.12 -0.64
N GLY A 59 1.66 0.44 -0.03
CA GLY A 59 0.59 1.05 0.75
C GLY A 59 1.06 1.66 2.07
N THR A 60 1.95 0.97 2.80
CA THR A 60 2.47 1.43 4.11
C THR A 60 3.49 2.55 3.93
N VAL A 61 4.46 2.40 3.02
CA VAL A 61 5.47 3.43 2.74
C VAL A 61 4.83 4.72 2.22
N SER A 62 3.77 4.60 1.41
CA SER A 62 3.03 5.76 0.92
C SER A 62 2.31 6.57 2.01
N GLN A 63 2.08 5.99 3.19
CA GLN A 63 1.50 6.72 4.32
C GLN A 63 2.54 7.51 5.10
N THR A 64 3.81 7.12 5.02
CA THR A 64 4.93 7.79 5.70
C THR A 64 5.42 9.03 4.93
N GLY A 65 5.02 9.18 3.66
CA GLY A 65 5.39 10.33 2.82
C GLY A 65 4.79 11.65 3.32
N VAL A 66 5.60 12.51 3.92
CA VAL A 66 5.24 13.87 4.32
C VAL A 66 5.73 14.89 3.29
N LYS A 67 4.89 15.87 2.93
CA LYS A 67 5.33 17.03 2.15
C LYS A 67 6.38 17.82 2.94
N ASN A 68 7.64 17.72 2.52
CA ASN A 68 8.66 18.72 2.88
C ASN A 68 8.58 19.86 1.86
N GLU A 69 7.68 20.81 2.12
CA GLU A 69 7.77 22.12 1.47
C GLU A 69 8.99 22.81 2.08
N LYS A 70 10.10 22.86 1.34
CA LYS A 70 11.03 23.97 1.48
C LYS A 70 10.32 25.17 0.85
N VAL A 71 10.28 26.25 1.62
CA VAL A 71 9.93 27.62 1.21
C VAL A 71 10.46 27.92 -0.18
#